data_AF-A0A3N0XIY8-F1
#
_entry.id   AF-A0A3N0XIY8-F1
#
_cell.length_a   1.000
_cell.length_b   1.000
_cell.length_c   1.000
_cell.angle_alpha   90.00
_cell.angle_beta   90.00
_cell.angle_gamma   90.00
#
_symmetry.space_group_name_H-M   'P 1'
#
loop_
_entity.id
_entity.type
_entity.pdbx_description
1 polymer ?
#
loop_
_entity_poly.entity_id
_entity_poly.type
_entity_poly.pdbx_seq_one_letter_code
_entity_poly.pdbx_strand_id
1 'polypeptide(L)'
;MVPNYDSKHVLGDCSDIQGFTPFRFSVEPVDTLAVRGLPAVLNCSAVSDAPVRVEWKKDGTFLNLVADDRKRQLADGSLLISTVVHSKHNKPDEGVYQCVATIDNLGTISSRTARLTVAGAFSVKSLASEAVSVAPYAAGRNKGCFSLLWMRNDVFRLSEEEN
;
A
#
# COMPACT_ATOMS: atom_id res chain seq x y z
N MET A 1 13.54 21.35 72.25
CA MET A 1 13.56 20.02 71.62
C MET A 1 13.63 20.18 70.11
N VAL A 2 14.74 19.77 69.49
CA VAL A 2 14.87 19.65 68.03
C VAL A 2 14.73 18.18 67.67
N PRO A 3 13.85 17.79 66.72
CA PRO A 3 13.74 16.39 66.33
C PRO A 3 14.94 15.99 65.47
N ASN A 4 15.66 14.97 65.92
CA ASN A 4 16.71 14.30 65.14
C ASN A 4 16.07 13.62 63.93
N TYR A 5 16.43 14.06 62.72
CA TYR A 5 16.08 13.35 61.49
C TYR A 5 17.18 12.33 61.20
N ASP A 6 16.92 11.06 61.54
CA ASP A 6 17.83 9.93 61.28
C ASP A 6 17.97 9.75 59.77
N SER A 7 19.13 10.14 59.22
CA SER A 7 19.43 10.05 57.79
C SER A 7 19.89 8.62 57.44
N LYS A 8 18.95 7.68 57.42
CA LYS A 8 19.15 6.40 56.75
C LYS A 8 18.67 6.52 55.31
N HIS A 9 19.50 7.12 54.47
CA HIS A 9 19.40 6.93 53.02
C HIS A 9 19.73 5.45 52.75
N VAL A 10 18.69 4.62 52.68
CA VAL A 10 18.79 3.34 51.98
C VAL A 10 19.01 3.71 50.52
N LEU A 11 20.26 3.65 50.06
CA LEU A 11 20.57 3.64 48.65
C LEU A 11 19.96 2.35 48.09
N GLY A 12 18.73 2.45 47.60
CA GLY A 12 18.11 1.40 46.80
C GLY A 12 19.01 1.14 45.61
N ASP A 13 19.40 -0.13 45.43
CA ASP A 13 20.17 -0.58 44.28
C ASP A 13 19.45 -0.17 42.99
N CYS A 14 20.21 0.34 42.01
CA CYS A 14 19.69 0.67 40.66
C CYS A 14 19.08 -0.55 39.95
N SER A 15 19.33 -1.75 40.50
CA SER A 15 18.81 -3.04 40.09
C SER A 15 17.28 -3.17 40.20
N ASP A 16 16.60 -2.30 40.95
CA ASP A 16 15.13 -2.31 41.12
C ASP A 16 14.41 -1.24 40.26
N ILE A 17 15.12 -0.58 39.33
CA ILE A 17 14.44 0.10 38.23
C ILE A 17 13.95 -1.01 37.30
N GLN A 18 12.68 -1.44 37.46
CA GLN A 18 11.99 -2.20 36.43
C GLN A 18 12.27 -1.53 35.09
N GLY A 19 13.09 -2.19 34.26
CA GLY A 19 13.51 -1.66 32.97
C GLY A 19 12.27 -1.29 32.16
N PHE A 20 12.34 -0.20 31.42
CA PHE A 20 11.25 0.21 30.53
C PHE A 20 10.93 -0.94 29.56
N THR A 21 9.83 -1.66 29.78
CA THR A 21 9.33 -2.64 28.81
C THR A 21 9.04 -1.88 27.51
N PRO A 22 9.74 -2.18 26.41
CA PRO A 22 9.59 -1.43 25.19
C PRO A 22 8.23 -1.76 24.56
N PHE A 23 7.23 -0.90 24.74
CA PHE A 23 5.92 -1.04 24.11
C PHE A 23 5.74 0.02 23.03
N ARG A 24 5.91 -0.38 21.77
CA ARG A 24 5.86 0.54 20.61
C ARG A 24 5.46 -0.21 19.34
N PHE A 25 5.06 0.54 18.31
CA PHE A 25 4.92 -0.01 16.97
C PHE A 25 6.29 -0.22 16.32
N SER A 26 6.52 -1.41 15.75
CA SER A 26 7.65 -1.67 14.85
C SER A 26 7.28 -1.42 13.38
N VAL A 27 6.00 -1.64 13.04
CA VAL A 27 5.43 -1.33 11.73
C VAL A 27 4.11 -0.62 11.96
N GLU A 28 3.95 0.50 11.27
CA GLU A 28 2.74 1.30 11.29
C GLU A 28 2.14 1.38 9.90
N PRO A 29 0.80 1.53 9.79
CA PRO A 29 0.16 1.54 8.49
C PRO A 29 0.50 2.80 7.70
N VAL A 30 0.45 2.66 6.38
CA VAL A 30 0.68 3.74 5.42
C VAL A 30 -0.51 3.89 4.50
N ASP A 31 -0.67 5.09 3.95
CA ASP A 31 -1.70 5.36 2.95
C ASP A 31 -1.58 4.36 1.79
N THR A 32 -2.70 3.74 1.45
CA THR A 32 -2.74 2.59 0.53
C THR A 32 -3.78 2.86 -0.57
N LEU A 33 -3.33 2.75 -1.82
CA LEU A 33 -4.20 2.74 -2.98
C LEU A 33 -4.58 1.30 -3.32
N ALA A 34 -5.81 0.92 -3.00
CA ALA A 34 -6.37 -0.39 -3.29
C ALA A 34 -7.02 -0.45 -4.67
N VAL A 35 -7.20 -1.65 -5.20
CA VAL A 35 -7.91 -1.89 -6.47
C VAL A 35 -9.18 -2.68 -6.17
N ARG A 36 -10.30 -2.26 -6.75
CA ARG A 36 -11.60 -2.94 -6.58
C ARG A 36 -11.46 -4.43 -6.95
N GLY A 37 -11.97 -5.29 -6.08
CA GLY A 37 -11.98 -6.75 -6.27
C GLY A 37 -10.68 -7.46 -5.93
N LEU A 38 -9.58 -6.72 -5.74
CA LEU A 38 -8.30 -7.27 -5.31
C LEU A 38 -8.15 -7.17 -3.78
N PRO A 39 -7.27 -8.00 -3.18
CA PRO A 39 -6.94 -7.88 -1.78
C PRO A 39 -6.11 -6.61 -1.49
N ALA A 40 -6.26 -6.07 -0.29
CA ALA A 40 -5.44 -4.99 0.23
C ALA A 40 -4.98 -5.32 1.67
N VAL A 41 -3.74 -4.97 2.01
CA VAL A 41 -3.17 -5.18 3.34
C VAL A 41 -2.74 -3.85 3.93
N LEU A 42 -3.15 -3.59 5.17
CA LEU A 42 -2.63 -2.50 6.00
C LEU A 42 -1.71 -3.11 7.06
N ASN A 43 -0.41 -2.88 6.90
CA ASN A 43 0.58 -3.48 7.78
C ASN A 43 0.54 -2.85 9.17
N CYS A 44 0.60 -3.67 10.22
CA CYS A 44 0.78 -3.22 11.59
C CYS A 44 1.48 -4.29 12.40
N SER A 45 2.47 -3.90 13.21
CA SER A 45 3.09 -4.77 14.19
C SER A 45 3.55 -3.95 15.39
N ALA A 46 3.37 -4.49 16.59
CA ALA A 46 3.83 -3.91 17.83
C ALA A 46 4.84 -4.86 18.51
N VAL A 47 5.83 -4.27 19.18
CA VAL A 47 6.85 -5.00 19.92
C VAL A 47 6.66 -4.73 21.39
N SER A 48 6.75 -5.79 22.20
CA SER A 48 6.83 -5.78 23.66
C SER A 48 7.28 -7.12 24.20
N ASP A 49 7.67 -7.12 25.47
CA ASP A 49 8.04 -8.35 26.20
C ASP A 49 6.81 -9.09 26.76
N ALA A 50 5.65 -8.44 26.79
CA ALA A 50 4.36 -9.03 27.18
C ALA A 50 3.48 -9.27 25.94
N PRO A 51 2.47 -10.17 26.02
CA PRO A 51 1.52 -10.39 24.93
C PRO A 51 0.76 -9.12 24.55
N VAL A 52 0.77 -8.77 23.25
CA VAL A 52 0.02 -7.62 22.71
C VAL A 52 -1.25 -8.09 22.05
N ARG A 53 -2.36 -7.42 22.38
CA ARG A 53 -3.61 -7.52 21.63
C ARG A 53 -3.70 -6.36 20.65
N VAL A 54 -3.78 -6.68 19.36
CA VAL A 54 -3.95 -5.69 18.29
C VAL A 54 -5.41 -5.67 17.83
N GLU A 55 -5.93 -4.47 17.58
CA GLU A 55 -7.25 -4.20 17.01
C GLU A 55 -7.16 -3.08 15.97
N TRP A 56 -8.21 -2.96 15.15
CA TRP A 56 -8.28 -1.95 14.10
C TRP A 56 -9.47 -1.03 14.26
N LYS A 57 -9.25 0.26 14.04
CA LYS A 57 -10.29 1.26 13.85
C LYS A 57 -10.38 1.67 12.39
N LYS A 58 -11.59 1.97 11.95
CA LYS A 58 -11.90 2.66 10.70
C LYS A 58 -12.77 3.87 11.02
N ASP A 59 -12.34 5.04 10.55
CA ASP A 59 -13.03 6.32 10.75
C ASP A 59 -13.34 6.60 12.23
N GLY A 60 -12.43 6.17 13.12
CA GLY A 60 -12.53 6.32 14.58
C GLY A 60 -13.30 5.21 15.31
N THR A 61 -13.99 4.31 14.61
CA THR A 61 -14.77 3.21 15.20
C THR A 61 -14.02 1.90 15.09
N PHE A 62 -14.04 1.07 16.15
CA PHE A 62 -13.45 -0.27 16.11
C PHE A 62 -14.16 -1.15 15.08
N LEU A 63 -13.38 -1.84 14.27
CA LEU A 63 -13.88 -2.79 13.29
C LEU A 63 -14.39 -4.04 14.00
N ASN A 64 -15.64 -4.41 13.72
CA ASN A 64 -16.14 -5.73 14.05
C ASN A 64 -15.72 -6.71 12.93
N LEU A 65 -14.57 -7.36 13.09
CA LEU A 65 -14.06 -8.32 12.12
C LEU A 65 -14.93 -9.58 12.00
N VAL A 66 -15.78 -9.87 12.99
CA VAL A 66 -16.73 -11.01 12.94
C VAL A 66 -17.93 -10.69 12.04
N ALA A 67 -18.24 -9.41 11.83
CA ALA A 67 -19.37 -9.00 11.00
C ALA A 67 -19.05 -8.94 9.50
N ASP A 68 -17.77 -9.02 9.11
CA ASP A 68 -17.33 -8.92 7.72
C ASP A 68 -16.19 -9.91 7.45
N ASP A 69 -16.55 -11.10 6.97
CA ASP A 69 -15.61 -12.21 6.67
C ASP A 69 -14.49 -11.84 5.67
N ARG A 70 -14.66 -10.74 4.92
CA ARG A 70 -13.61 -10.27 4.00
C ARG A 70 -12.45 -9.64 4.76
N LYS A 71 -12.70 -9.13 5.97
CA LYS A 71 -11.73 -8.42 6.80
C LYS A 71 -11.20 -9.36 7.87
N ARG A 72 -9.91 -9.66 7.85
CA ARG A 72 -9.27 -10.50 8.85
C ARG A 72 -7.98 -9.86 9.35
N GLN A 73 -7.70 -10.05 10.63
CA GLN A 73 -6.41 -9.71 11.20
C GLN A 73 -5.45 -10.88 10.98
N LEU A 74 -4.25 -10.56 10.52
CA LEU A 74 -3.16 -11.49 10.33
C LEU A 74 -2.39 -11.68 11.66
N ALA A 75 -1.56 -12.72 11.73
CA ALA A 75 -0.86 -13.09 12.97
C ALA A 75 0.12 -12.00 13.46
N ASP A 76 0.62 -11.16 12.56
CA ASP A 76 1.52 -10.04 12.86
C ASP A 76 0.78 -8.78 13.36
N GLY A 77 -0.57 -8.77 13.29
CA GLY A 77 -1.41 -7.62 13.61
C GLY A 77 -1.94 -6.87 12.38
N SER A 78 -1.45 -7.19 11.17
CA SER A 78 -1.85 -6.52 9.94
C SER A 78 -3.30 -6.80 9.57
N LEU A 79 -4.00 -5.84 8.97
CA LEU A 79 -5.37 -6.02 8.49
C LEU A 79 -5.36 -6.43 7.02
N LEU A 80 -5.89 -7.61 6.70
CA LEU A 80 -6.21 -8.01 5.34
C LEU A 80 -7.68 -7.72 5.03
N ILE A 81 -7.90 -7.04 3.91
CA ILE A 81 -9.20 -6.95 3.23
C ILE A 81 -9.10 -7.84 1.98
N SER A 82 -9.75 -8.99 2.00
CA SER A 82 -9.57 -10.03 0.98
C SER A 82 -10.14 -9.64 -0.39
N THR A 83 -11.24 -8.88 -0.39
CA THR A 83 -11.88 -8.37 -1.61
C THR A 83 -12.34 -6.94 -1.38
N VAL A 84 -11.66 -5.96 -1.97
CA VAL A 84 -12.00 -4.54 -1.80
C VAL A 84 -13.26 -4.17 -2.59
N VAL A 85 -14.23 -3.57 -1.90
CA VAL A 85 -15.52 -3.15 -2.45
C VAL A 85 -15.54 -1.64 -2.63
N HIS A 86 -15.81 -1.21 -3.87
CA HIS A 86 -15.99 0.18 -4.22
C HIS A 86 -17.01 0.33 -5.35
N SER A 87 -18.03 1.16 -5.14
CA SER A 87 -19.05 1.53 -6.12
C SER A 87 -19.41 3.00 -5.94
N LYS A 88 -20.19 3.56 -6.88
CA LYS A 88 -20.60 4.97 -6.85
C LYS A 88 -21.33 5.36 -5.55
N HIS A 89 -22.14 4.46 -5.00
CA HIS A 89 -22.99 4.72 -3.84
C HIS A 89 -22.56 3.97 -2.57
N ASN A 90 -21.63 3.03 -2.69
CA ASN A 90 -21.20 2.19 -1.58
C ASN A 90 -19.68 1.97 -1.64
N LYS A 91 -18.98 2.46 -0.62
CA LYS A 91 -17.53 2.44 -0.50
C LYS A 91 -17.13 2.02 0.93
N PRO A 92 -17.52 0.81 1.36
CA PRO A 92 -17.43 0.42 2.75
C PRO A 92 -15.98 0.25 3.24
N ASP A 93 -15.04 0.05 2.32
CA ASP A 93 -13.64 -0.17 2.63
C ASP A 93 -12.80 1.12 2.52
N GLU A 94 -13.26 2.16 1.84
CA GLU A 94 -12.57 3.45 1.85
C GLU A 94 -12.72 4.13 3.21
N GLY A 95 -11.62 4.69 3.74
CA GLY A 95 -11.64 5.39 5.02
C GLY A 95 -10.26 5.61 5.61
N VAL A 96 -10.24 6.10 6.83
CA VAL A 96 -9.02 6.30 7.62
C VAL A 96 -8.91 5.17 8.64
N TYR A 97 -7.84 4.38 8.52
CA TYR A 97 -7.56 3.25 9.38
C TYR A 97 -6.52 3.58 10.42
N GLN A 98 -6.64 2.97 11.60
CA GLN A 98 -5.69 3.12 12.69
C GLN A 98 -5.56 1.80 13.44
N CYS A 99 -4.32 1.38 13.69
CA CYS A 99 -4.01 0.20 14.49
C CYS A 99 -3.94 0.59 15.97
N VAL A 100 -4.53 -0.23 16.84
CA VAL A 100 -4.57 -0.02 18.29
C VAL A 100 -3.96 -1.25 18.95
N ALA A 101 -2.93 -1.05 19.75
CA ALA A 101 -2.25 -2.11 20.47
C ALA A 101 -2.47 -1.94 21.97
N THR A 102 -2.88 -3.01 22.65
CA THR A 102 -3.15 -3.03 24.09
C THR A 102 -2.35 -4.13 24.77
N ILE A 103 -1.76 -3.80 25.91
CA ILE A 103 -1.20 -4.77 26.85
C ILE A 103 -1.96 -4.62 28.15
N ASP A 104 -2.52 -5.73 28.63
CA ASP A 104 -3.27 -5.75 29.89
C ASP A 104 -2.36 -5.27 31.05
N ASN A 105 -2.87 -4.37 31.88
CA ASN A 105 -2.16 -3.73 33.00
C ASN A 105 -1.05 -2.73 32.65
N LEU A 106 -0.66 -2.57 31.38
CA LEU A 106 0.27 -1.53 30.96
C LEU A 106 -0.45 -0.35 30.29
N GLY A 107 -1.39 -0.64 29.39
CA GLY A 107 -2.17 0.38 28.70
C GLY A 107 -2.35 0.12 27.21
N THR A 108 -2.72 1.17 26.48
CA THR A 108 -3.04 1.14 25.05
C THR A 108 -2.30 2.24 24.31
N ILE A 109 -1.72 1.90 23.16
CA ILE A 109 -1.12 2.84 22.21
C ILE A 109 -1.87 2.77 20.88
N SER A 110 -1.80 3.83 20.08
CA SER A 110 -2.41 3.91 18.75
C SER A 110 -1.40 4.35 17.73
N SER A 111 -1.40 3.72 16.56
CA SER A 111 -0.50 4.06 15.46
C SER A 111 -0.87 5.40 14.84
N ARG A 112 -0.05 5.88 13.90
CA ARG A 112 -0.47 6.84 12.88
C ARG A 112 -1.72 6.34 12.17
N THR A 113 -2.43 7.30 11.59
CA THR A 113 -3.53 7.02 10.68
C THR A 113 -3.01 6.73 9.28
N ALA A 114 -3.75 5.89 8.55
CA ALA A 114 -3.49 5.57 7.16
C ALA A 114 -4.81 5.62 6.37
N ARG A 115 -4.79 6.28 5.22
CA ARG A 115 -5.95 6.38 4.33
C ARG A 115 -5.94 5.25 3.32
N LEU A 116 -7.02 4.48 3.28
CA LEU A 116 -7.26 3.52 2.19
C LEU A 116 -8.19 4.18 1.16
N THR A 117 -7.67 4.37 -0.05
CA THR A 117 -8.44 4.85 -1.21
C THR A 117 -8.53 3.74 -2.24
N VAL A 118 -9.57 3.73 -3.07
CA VAL A 118 -9.69 2.77 -4.16
C VAL A 118 -9.45 3.47 -5.49
N ALA A 119 -8.60 2.86 -6.32
CA ALA A 119 -8.37 3.32 -7.67
C ALA A 119 -9.70 3.40 -8.41
N GLY A 120 -10.03 4.61 -8.89
CA GLY A 120 -11.12 4.78 -9.84
C GLY A 120 -10.84 3.93 -11.08
N ALA A 121 -11.89 3.49 -11.77
CA ALA A 121 -11.74 2.82 -13.04
C ALA A 121 -11.02 3.75 -14.02
N PHE A 122 -9.70 3.63 -14.13
CA PHE A 122 -8.98 4.08 -15.29
C PHE A 122 -9.50 3.20 -16.43
N SER A 123 -10.42 3.73 -17.24
CA SER A 123 -10.47 3.33 -18.63
C SER A 123 -9.10 3.67 -19.18
N VAL A 124 -8.18 2.70 -19.15
CA VAL A 124 -7.18 2.60 -20.19
C VAL A 124 -8.00 2.50 -21.47
N LYS A 125 -8.35 3.64 -22.05
CA LYS A 125 -8.57 3.69 -23.48
C LYS A 125 -7.23 3.22 -24.00
N SER A 126 -7.20 1.97 -24.44
CA SER A 126 -6.08 1.40 -25.15
C SER A 126 -5.63 2.47 -26.12
N LEU A 127 -4.51 3.14 -25.82
CA LEU A 127 -3.76 3.79 -26.87
C LEU A 127 -3.22 2.61 -27.63
N ALA A 128 -4.04 2.08 -28.55
CA ALA A 128 -3.58 1.23 -29.62
C ALA A 128 -2.34 1.95 -30.14
N SER A 129 -1.19 1.31 -30.02
CA SER A 129 0.07 1.85 -30.52
C SER A 129 -0.20 2.40 -31.91
N GLU A 130 -0.12 3.71 -32.09
CA GLU A 130 -0.14 4.27 -33.43
C GLU A 130 1.08 3.70 -34.14
N ALA A 131 0.85 2.83 -35.12
CA ALA A 131 1.91 2.37 -35.99
C ALA A 131 2.41 3.58 -36.77
N VAL A 132 3.64 4.02 -36.51
CA VAL A 132 4.28 5.09 -37.27
C VAL A 132 4.81 4.48 -38.56
N SER A 133 4.19 4.82 -39.68
CA SER A 133 4.68 4.45 -41.01
C SER A 133 5.96 5.22 -41.31
N VAL A 134 7.11 4.54 -41.34
CA VAL A 134 8.38 5.13 -41.77
C VAL A 134 8.48 4.98 -43.28
N ALA A 135 8.35 6.08 -44.03
CA ALA A 135 8.64 6.07 -45.46
C ALA A 135 10.17 6.07 -45.68
N PRO A 136 10.73 5.16 -46.50
CA PRO A 136 12.14 5.21 -46.82
C PRO A 136 12.43 6.49 -47.63
N TYR A 137 13.40 7.28 -47.19
CA TYR A 137 13.90 8.41 -47.95
C TYR A 137 14.84 7.89 -49.04
N ALA A 138 14.37 7.82 -50.28
CA ALA A 138 15.21 7.50 -51.42
C ALA A 138 16.12 8.70 -51.74
N ALA A 139 17.30 8.74 -51.14
CA ALA A 139 18.36 9.67 -51.53
C ALA A 139 19.08 9.13 -52.77
N GLY A 140 18.54 9.43 -53.96
CA GLY A 140 19.15 9.00 -55.23
C GLY A 140 18.79 9.92 -56.37
N ARG A 141 19.76 10.71 -56.84
CA ARG A 141 19.66 11.55 -58.04
C ARG A 141 19.56 10.64 -59.27
N ASN A 142 18.38 10.47 -59.85
CA ASN A 142 18.15 10.27 -61.28
C ASN A 142 16.65 10.41 -61.59
N LYS A 143 16.32 11.16 -62.64
CA LYS A 143 14.95 11.49 -63.05
C LYS A 143 14.30 10.31 -63.77
N GLY A 144 13.71 9.39 -63.03
CA GLY A 144 12.80 8.37 -63.55
C GLY A 144 11.62 8.22 -62.59
N CYS A 145 10.39 8.17 -63.11
CA CYS A 145 9.21 7.90 -62.31
C CYS A 145 9.18 6.38 -62.04
N PHE A 146 9.42 5.95 -60.81
CA PHE A 146 9.33 4.54 -60.43
C PHE A 146 8.08 4.36 -59.56
N SER A 147 7.23 3.39 -59.92
CA SER A 147 6.08 3.00 -59.10
C SER A 147 6.50 1.90 -58.11
N LEU A 148 6.31 2.14 -56.82
CA LEU A 148 6.51 1.13 -55.77
C LEU A 148 5.22 0.31 -55.60
N LEU A 149 5.27 -0.98 -55.91
CA LEU A 149 4.14 -1.90 -55.69
C LEU A 149 4.36 -2.73 -54.42
N TRP A 150 3.35 -2.79 -53.54
CA TRP A 150 3.37 -3.58 -52.31
C TRP A 150 3.21 -5.07 -52.61
N MET A 151 4.14 -5.92 -52.14
CA MET A 151 3.97 -7.37 -52.09
C MET A 151 3.94 -7.84 -50.63
N ARG A 152 3.04 -8.78 -50.29
CA ARG A 152 2.94 -9.34 -48.93
C ARG A 152 4.30 -9.94 -48.51
N ASN A 153 4.74 -9.62 -47.28
CA ASN A 153 6.03 -9.96 -46.63
C ASN A 153 7.21 -8.98 -46.83
N ASP A 154 6.96 -7.66 -46.85
CA ASP A 154 7.98 -6.60 -46.66
C ASP A 154 9.20 -6.60 -47.61
N VAL A 155 9.06 -7.14 -48.82
CA VAL A 155 10.11 -7.12 -49.86
C VAL A 155 9.66 -6.23 -51.03
N PHE A 156 10.43 -5.17 -51.30
CA PHE A 156 10.21 -4.26 -52.43
C PHE A 156 10.94 -4.76 -53.67
N ARG A 157 10.24 -4.84 -54.81
CA ARG A 157 10.85 -5.12 -56.12
C ARG A 157 10.66 -3.91 -57.02
N LEU A 158 11.75 -3.37 -57.55
CA LEU A 158 11.72 -2.31 -58.55
C LEU A 158 11.36 -2.94 -59.91
N SER A 159 10.31 -2.44 -60.56
CA SER A 159 10.02 -2.75 -61.97
C SER A 159 10.21 -1.47 -62.79
N GLU A 160 11.06 -1.54 -63.82
CA GLU A 160 11.19 -0.48 -64.82
C GLU A 160 9.99 -0.53 -65.78
N GLU A 161 9.36 0.62 -66.05
CA GLU A 161 8.43 0.78 -67.17
C GLU A 161 9.26 0.99 -68.43
N GLU A 162 9.23 0.02 -69.35
CA GLU A 162 9.91 0.12 -70.64
C GLU A 162 9.09 0.99 -71.58
N ASN A 163 9.56 2.21 -71.88
CA ASN A 163 9.29 2.90 -73.13
C ASN A 163 10.38 3.94 -73.48
#